data_AF-A0A7L3BF16-F1
#
_entry.id   AF-A0A7L3BF16-F1
#
_cell.length_a   1.000
_cell.length_b   1.000
_cell.length_c   1.000
_cell.angle_alpha   90.00
_cell.angle_beta   90.00
_cell.angle_gamma   90.00
#
_symmetry.space_group_name_H-M   'P 1'
#
loop_
_entity.id
_entity.type
_entity.pdbx_description
1 polymer ?
#
loop_
_entity_poly.entity_id
_entity_poly.type
_entity_poly.pdbx_seq_one_letter_code
_entity_poly.pdbx_strand_id
1 'polypeptide(L)' 'MTGSYNNFFRMFDRNTKRDITLEASRENNKPRTVLKPRKVCASGKRKKDEISVDSLDFNKKILHTAWHPKE' A
#
# COMPACT_ATOMS: atom_id res chain seq x y z
N MET A 1 9.58 -5.49 -7.76
CA MET A 1 9.63 -6.15 -6.44
C MET A 1 8.38 -5.72 -5.68
N THR A 2 7.67 -6.64 -5.05
CA THR A 2 6.45 -6.36 -4.29
C THR A 2 6.68 -6.71 -2.82
N GLY A 3 6.18 -5.87 -1.92
CA GLY A 3 6.17 -6.13 -0.47
C GLY A 3 4.77 -5.88 0.07
N SER A 4 4.30 -6.77 0.94
CA SER A 4 2.93 -6.70 1.47
C SER A 4 2.89 -6.90 2.99
N TYR A 5 2.91 -5.79 3.72
CA TYR A 5 2.99 -5.77 5.17
C TYR A 5 2.10 -4.68 5.75
N ASN A 6 1.58 -4.92 6.96
CA ASN A 6 0.73 -3.98 7.68
C ASN A 6 -0.45 -3.46 6.84
N ASN A 7 -1.09 -4.36 6.09
CA ASN A 7 -2.15 -4.05 5.13
C ASN A 7 -1.77 -3.13 3.96
N PHE A 8 -0.49 -2.84 3.79
CA PHE A 8 0.01 -2.07 2.65
C PHE A 8 0.56 -2.99 1.58
N PHE A 9 0.25 -2.68 0.32
CA PHE A 9 0.78 -3.31 -0.87
C PHE A 9 1.64 -2.29 -1.62
N ARG A 10 2.93 -2.59 -1.73
CA ARG A 10 3.90 -1.72 -2.40
C ARG A 10 4.28 -2.30 -3.76
N MET A 11 4.13 -1.48 -4.80
CA MET A 11 4.58 -1.81 -6.16
C MET A 11 5.64 -0.82 -6.62
N PHE A 12 6.60 -1.34 -7.39
CA PHE A 12 7.66 -0.58 -8.00
C PHE A 12 7.77 -0.95 -9.48
N ASP A 13 7.62 0.05 -10.35
CA ASP A 13 7.87 -0.05 -11.78
C ASP A 13 9.38 0.13 -12.03
N ARG A 14 9.99 -0.92 -12.59
CA ARG A 14 11.43 -0.95 -12.87
C ARG A 14 11.84 0.01 -14.00
N ASN A 15 10.96 0.25 -14.96
CA ASN A 15 11.26 1.05 -16.14
C ASN A 15 11.16 2.54 -15.81
N THR A 16 10.06 2.94 -15.15
CA THR A 16 9.81 4.35 -14.84
C THR A 16 10.41 4.79 -13.50
N LYS A 17 10.91 3.84 -12.69
CA LYS A 17 11.36 4.03 -11.30
C LYS A 17 10.26 4.64 -10.41
N ARG A 18 9.01 4.55 -10.83
CA ARG A 18 7.85 5.02 -10.07
C ARG A 18 7.36 3.91 -9.16
N ASP A 19 6.66 4.33 -8.14
CA ASP A 19 6.19 3.43 -7.11
C ASP A 19 4.82 3.88 -6.61
N ILE A 20 4.04 2.93 -6.13
CA ILE A 20 2.75 3.20 -5.48
C ILE A 20 2.61 2.34 -4.23
N THR A 21 2.01 2.91 -3.18
CA THR A 21 1.62 2.15 -1.98
C THR A 21 0.10 2.19 -1.88
N LEU A 22 -0.50 1.03 -1.69
CA LEU A 22 -1.94 0.85 -1.62
C LEU A 22 -2.30 0.25 -0.26
N GLU A 23 -3.38 0.72 0.36
CA GLU A 23 -3.90 0.19 1.61
C GLU A 23 -5.09 -0.72 1.36
N ALA A 24 -5.02 -1.93 1.91
CA ALA A 24 -6.14 -2.85 2.01
C ALA A 24 -6.89 -2.61 3.33
N SER A 25 -8.21 -2.37 3.25
CA SER A 25 -9.06 -2.22 4.43
C SER A 25 -10.31 -3.10 4.30
N ARG A 26 -10.86 -3.52 5.44
CA ARG A 26 -12.14 -4.26 5.46
C ARG A 26 -13.32 -3.39 5.01
N GLU A 27 -13.21 -2.08 5.19
CA GLU A 27 -14.21 -1.09 4.77
C GLU A 27 -14.29 -0.98 3.24
N ASN A 28 -13.24 -1.35 2.52
CA ASN A 28 -13.12 -1.19 1.08
C ASN A 28 -12.84 -2.54 0.38
N ASN A 29 -13.60 -3.58 0.75
CA ASN A 29 -13.38 -4.98 0.34
C ASN A 29 -14.28 -5.46 -0.82
N LYS A 30 -15.01 -4.55 -1.47
CA LYS A 30 -15.87 -4.91 -2.60
C LYS A 30 -15.03 -5.47 -3.76
N PRO A 31 -15.50 -6.50 -4.48
CA PRO A 31 -14.79 -7.02 -5.64
C PRO A 31 -14.43 -5.91 -6.63
N ARG A 32 -13.23 -6.00 -7.23
CA ARG A 32 -12.72 -5.04 -8.23
C ARG A 32 -12.59 -3.59 -7.75
N THR A 33 -12.66 -3.34 -6.45
CA THR A 33 -12.49 -1.98 -5.92
C THR A 33 -11.01 -1.62 -5.86
N VAL A 34 -10.69 -0.42 -6.33
CA VAL A 34 -9.33 0.13 -6.27
C VAL A 34 -8.97 0.40 -4.81
N LEU A 35 -7.81 -0.10 -4.39
CA LEU A 35 -7.28 0.12 -3.05
C LEU A 35 -6.90 1.59 -2.84
N LYS A 36 -6.95 2.06 -1.59
CA LYS A 36 -6.68 3.46 -1.28
C LYS A 36 -5.18 3.75 -1.44
N PRO A 37 -4.76 4.73 -2.27
CA PRO A 37 -3.36 5.11 -2.36
C PRO A 37 -2.89 5.79 -1.08
N ARG A 38 -1.68 5.47 -0.65
CA ARG A 38 -1.01 6.09 0.49
C ARG A 38 0.41 6.49 0.12
N LYS A 39 0.89 7.57 0.74
CA LYS A 39 2.27 8.02 0.57
C LYS A 39 3.07 7.66 1.81
N VAL A 40 4.19 6.96 1.62
CA VAL A 40 5.10 6.67 2.73
C VAL A 40 6.08 7.84 2.82
N CYS A 41 6.18 8.44 4.01
CA CYS A 41 7.07 9.56 4.28
C CYS A 41 8.03 9.19 5.41
N ALA A 42 9.31 9.55 5.24
CA ALA A 42 10.31 9.47 6.31
C ALA A 42 10.27 10.69 7.26
N SER A 43 9.48 11.72 6.93
CA SER A 43 9.41 12.98 7.68
C SER A 43 8.22 13.01 8.65
N GLY A 44 8.44 13.57 9.84
CA GLY A 44 7.47 13.58 10.95
C GLY A 44 6.21 14.44 10.76
N LYS A 45 6.08 15.24 9.69
CA LYS A 45 4.86 16.03 9.42
C LYS A 45 3.80 15.16 8.75
N ARG A 46 3.03 14.44 9.55
CA ARG A 46 1.94 13.57 9.06
C ARG A 46 0.81 14.38 8.45
N LYS A 47 0.54 14.19 7.15
CA LYS A 47 -0.76 14.49 6.54
C LYS A 47 -1.68 13.28 6.64
N LYS A 48 -3.00 13.49 6.54
CA LYS A 48 -4.06 12.46 6.68
C LYS A 48 -3.85 11.21 5.80
N ASP A 49 -3.14 11.35 4.68
CA ASP A 49 -2.87 10.27 3.72
C ASP A 49 -1.40 9.82 3.65
N GLU A 50 -0.60 10.25 4.63
CA GLU A 50 0.80 9.87 4.76
C GLU A 50 1.00 8.83 5.88
N ILE A 51 1.85 7.84 5.61
CA ILE A 51 2.25 6.78 6.54
C ILE A 51 3.70 7.04 6.93
N SER A 52 4.01 7.02 8.22
CA SER A 52 5.41 7.05 8.68
C SER A 52 6.08 5.70 8.44
N VAL A 53 7.33 5.70 8.03
CA VAL A 53 8.16 4.49 7.95
C VAL A 53 8.18 3.71 9.28
N ASP A 54 8.19 4.41 10.41
CA ASP A 54 8.20 3.79 11.76
C ASP A 54 6.89 3.10 12.12
N SER A 55 5.81 3.38 11.39
CA SER A 55 4.49 2.77 11.61
C SER A 55 4.30 1.48 10.81
N LEU A 56 5.30 1.03 10.04
CA LEU A 56 5.24 -0.20 9.25
C LEU A 56 5.55 -1.42 10.13
N ASP A 57 4.53 -2.24 10.38
CA ASP A 57 4.65 -3.50 11.09
C ASP A 57 4.90 -4.66 10.11
N PHE A 58 6.16 -5.12 10.04
CA PHE A 58 6.57 -6.22 9.15
C PHE A 58 6.12 -7.62 9.62
N ASN A 59 5.62 -7.75 10.86
CA ASN A 59 5.05 -9.01 11.34
C ASN A 59 3.60 -9.18 10.89
N LYS A 60 2.92 -8.08 10.54
CA LYS A 60 1.56 -8.12 10.00
C LYS A 60 1.58 -8.32 8.49
N LYS A 61 0.93 -9.38 8.03
CA LYS A 61 0.66 -9.59 6.60
C LYS A 61 -0.49 -8.70 6.15
N ILE A 62 -0.55 -8.44 4.84
CA ILE A 62 -1.72 -7.83 4.20
C ILE A 62 -2.95 -8.74 4.31
N LEU A 63 -4.15 -8.15 4.27
CA LEU A 63 -5.39 -8.88 4.00
C LEU A 63 -5.29 -9.67 2.69
N HIS A 64 -6.00 -10.81 2.60
CA HIS A 64 -6.05 -11.60 1.37
C HIS A 64 -6.76 -10.82 0.25
N THR A 65 -5.99 -10.23 -0.66
CA THR A 65 -6.50 -9.45 -1.79
C THR A 65 -6.07 -10.09 -3.11
N ALA A 66 -6.95 -10.10 -4.09
CA ALA A 66 -6.62 -10.44 -5.47
C ALA A 66 -6.18 -9.17 -6.21
N TRP A 67 -5.08 -9.25 -6.94
CA TRP A 67 -4.54 -8.13 -7.72
C TRP A 67 -4.53 -8.46 -9.21
N HIS A 68 -5.07 -7.54 -10.02
CA HIS A 68 -5.19 -7.68 -11.47
C HIS A 68 -4.44 -6.51 -12.16
N PRO A 69 -3.15 -6.65 -12.55
CA PRO A 69 -2.34 -5.56 -13.13
C PRO A 69 -2.86 -4.96 -14.45
N LYS A 70 -3.75 -5.67 -15.14
CA LYS A 70 -4.20 -5.37 -16.49
C LYS A 70 -5.67 -4.95 -16.56
N GLU A 71 -6.34 -4.89 -15.40
CA GLU A 71 -7.66 -4.28 -15.26
C GLU A 71 -7.53 -2.83 -14.79
#